data_AF-A0A4R8TVX6-F1
#
_entry.id   AF-A0A4R8TVX6-F1
#
_cell.length_a   1.000
_cell.length_b   1.000
_cell.length_c   1.000
_cell.angle_alpha   90.00
_cell.angle_beta   90.00
_cell.angle_gamma   90.00
#
_symmetry.space_group_name_H-M   'P 1'
#
loop_
_entity.id
_entity.type
_entity.pdbx_description
1 polymer ?
#
loop_
_entity_poly.entity_id
_entity_poly.type
_entity_poly.pdbx_seq_one_letter_code
_entity_poly.pdbx_strand_id
1 'polypeptide(L)'
;MPSLDQIRNVVLLFSNPVWSGANTVPSTIIRNITSLSKNIAYEDTISGNLTTLSSTNSETQDGIIRGLLYVPDLSVSDPCYEQQYEVIPRNSTTQAQLPPTNYNLIAIAPWFNATCTLSYLESARLDPIRAFIFYRPNNSTREPQGADSPIWDLDDNDRWRTQNRFPIFAVPGSEGIKMMRQLSLYSGNMSTVPYGDEIQQIYDPHENDFVRIWTELTVKDHDSVPAMWTWILTVVGVVLFIILPTRNGGHALDNAATKKYAISTEYADRSANDIRIDRVEIDRVEIEGSKIERQ
;
A
#
# COMPACT_ATOMS: atom_id res chain seq x y z
N MET A 1 -5.75 4.19 2.71
CA MET A 1 -4.52 3.90 3.46
C MET A 1 -4.31 2.40 3.42
N PRO A 2 -3.07 1.93 3.17
CA PRO A 2 -2.73 0.51 3.25
C PRO A 2 -3.10 -0.05 4.62
N SER A 3 -3.85 -1.15 4.66
CA SER A 3 -4.30 -1.80 5.89
C SER A 3 -3.66 -3.16 6.05
N LEU A 4 -3.18 -3.49 7.25
CA LEU A 4 -2.65 -4.81 7.55
C LEU A 4 -3.79 -5.84 7.55
N ASP A 5 -3.65 -6.88 6.74
CA ASP A 5 -4.64 -7.94 6.58
C ASP A 5 -4.26 -9.21 7.33
N GLN A 6 -2.98 -9.56 7.29
CA GLN A 6 -2.48 -10.82 7.85
C GLN A 6 -1.04 -10.68 8.34
N ILE A 7 -0.74 -11.38 9.43
CA ILE A 7 0.64 -11.64 9.89
C ILE A 7 0.87 -13.15 9.83
N ARG A 8 1.96 -13.56 9.18
CA ARG A 8 2.39 -14.95 9.15
C ARG A 8 3.79 -15.07 9.71
N ASN A 9 3.95 -15.89 10.74
CA ASN A 9 5.22 -16.19 11.38
C ASN A 9 5.65 -17.61 11.00
N VAL A 10 6.88 -17.76 10.54
CA VAL A 10 7.51 -19.06 10.26
C VAL A 10 8.92 -19.08 10.82
N VAL A 11 9.50 -20.28 10.95
CA VAL A 11 10.87 -20.45 11.42
C VAL A 11 11.79 -20.81 10.25
N LEU A 12 12.87 -20.05 10.11
CA LEU A 12 13.92 -20.29 9.13
C LEU A 12 15.21 -20.72 9.82
N LEU A 13 15.89 -21.68 9.21
CA LEU A 13 17.25 -22.08 9.51
C LEU A 13 18.22 -21.31 8.60
N PHE A 14 19.19 -20.64 9.20
CA PHE A 14 20.26 -19.93 8.53
C PHE A 14 21.57 -20.67 8.80
N SER A 15 22.04 -21.41 7.79
CA SER A 15 23.28 -22.17 7.88
C SER A 15 24.39 -21.49 7.10
N ASN A 16 25.54 -21.25 7.72
CA ASN A 16 26.70 -20.70 7.02
C ASN A 16 27.70 -21.82 6.68
N PRO A 17 27.89 -22.16 5.39
CA PRO A 17 28.76 -23.27 4.98
C PRO A 17 30.24 -23.05 5.33
N VAL A 18 30.65 -21.81 5.65
CA VAL A 18 32.02 -21.53 6.09
C VAL A 18 32.32 -22.16 7.45
N TRP A 19 31.33 -22.29 8.34
CA TRP A 19 31.54 -22.95 9.63
C TRP A 19 31.79 -24.46 9.49
N SER A 20 31.21 -25.08 8.46
CA SER A 20 31.50 -26.47 8.08
C SER A 20 32.81 -26.66 7.28
N GLY A 21 33.66 -25.64 7.18
CA GLY A 21 34.98 -25.74 6.53
C GLY A 21 34.95 -25.63 4.99
N ALA A 22 33.88 -25.11 4.39
CA ALA A 22 33.83 -24.87 2.95
C ALA A 22 34.69 -23.65 2.55
N ASN A 23 35.66 -23.84 1.65
CA ASN A 23 36.53 -22.78 1.10
C ASN A 23 35.82 -21.91 0.04
N THR A 24 34.51 -21.74 0.15
CA THR A 24 33.69 -21.00 -0.80
C THR A 24 33.31 -19.64 -0.24
N VAL A 25 32.99 -18.69 -1.12
CA VAL A 25 32.44 -17.39 -0.72
C VAL A 25 31.25 -17.61 0.23
N PRO A 26 31.23 -17.00 1.43
CA PRO A 26 30.17 -17.23 2.40
C PRO A 26 28.81 -16.88 1.79
N SER A 27 27.98 -17.90 1.59
CA SER A 27 26.57 -17.74 1.22
C SER A 27 25.75 -18.48 2.25
N THR A 28 25.01 -17.73 3.08
CA THR A 28 24.11 -18.31 4.08
C THR A 28 23.00 -19.07 3.36
N ILE A 29 22.89 -20.36 3.62
CA ILE A 29 21.82 -21.23 3.13
C ILE A 29 20.62 -21.05 4.03
N ILE A 30 19.49 -20.64 3.46
CA ILE A 30 18.24 -20.43 4.19
C ILE A 30 17.31 -21.60 3.90
N ARG A 31 16.85 -22.28 4.95
CA ARG A 31 15.87 -23.37 4.84
C ARG A 31 14.64 -23.02 5.64
N ASN A 32 13.47 -23.18 5.04
CA ASN A 32 12.22 -23.06 5.76
C ASN A 32 11.95 -24.38 6.49
N ILE A 33 11.98 -24.36 7.82
CA ILE A 33 11.78 -25.56 8.63
C ILE A 33 10.28 -25.90 8.67
N THR A 34 9.41 -24.89 8.68
CA THR A 34 7.95 -25.09 8.77
C THR A 34 7.34 -25.64 7.48
N SER A 35 8.04 -25.56 6.34
CA SER A 35 7.52 -26.08 5.07
C SER A 35 7.52 -27.60 4.97
N LEU A 36 8.39 -28.30 5.71
CA LEU A 36 8.46 -29.77 5.69
C LEU A 36 7.50 -30.40 6.70
N SER A 37 7.37 -29.80 7.89
CA SER A 37 6.41 -30.26 8.90
C SER A 37 6.03 -29.13 9.84
N LYS A 38 4.72 -28.92 10.01
CA LYS A 38 4.19 -27.97 10.99
C LYS A 38 4.39 -28.44 12.44
N ASN A 39 4.79 -29.69 12.63
CA ASN A 39 4.96 -30.29 13.96
C ASN A 39 6.39 -30.14 14.49
N ILE A 40 7.35 -29.67 13.68
CA ILE A 40 8.77 -29.55 14.08
C ILE A 40 9.22 -28.09 14.25
N ALA A 41 8.33 -27.12 14.03
CA ALA A 41 8.67 -25.71 14.18
C ALA A 41 7.41 -24.86 14.37
N TYR A 42 7.57 -23.71 15.01
CA TYR A 42 6.52 -22.71 15.17
C TYR A 42 6.08 -22.14 13.82
N GLU A 43 4.79 -22.30 13.52
CA GLU A 43 4.10 -21.57 12.45
C GLU A 43 2.83 -20.96 13.04
N ASP A 44 2.61 -19.68 12.74
CA ASP A 44 1.40 -19.00 13.17
C ASP A 44 0.89 -18.06 12.10
N THR A 45 -0.44 -17.94 12.00
CA THR A 45 -1.09 -17.04 11.05
C THR A 45 -2.20 -16.29 11.76
N ILE A 46 -2.00 -14.99 11.92
CA ILE A 46 -2.94 -14.08 12.54
C ILE A 46 -3.68 -13.38 11.40
N SER A 47 -4.98 -13.65 11.30
CA SER A 47 -5.87 -13.03 10.33
C SER A 47 -7.01 -12.36 11.08
N GLY A 48 -7.21 -11.06 10.83
CA GLY A 48 -8.20 -10.24 11.53
C GLY A 48 -7.74 -9.74 12.92
N ASN A 49 -8.51 -8.80 13.46
CA ASN A 49 -8.21 -8.06 14.70
C ASN A 49 -6.84 -7.35 14.67
N LEU A 50 -6.44 -6.88 13.51
CA LEU A 50 -5.19 -6.15 13.28
C LEU A 50 -5.50 -4.69 13.03
N THR A 51 -4.67 -3.79 13.53
CA THR A 51 -4.87 -2.36 13.35
C THR A 51 -3.64 -1.71 12.74
N THR A 52 -3.82 -0.95 11.66
CA THR A 52 -2.75 -0.06 11.16
C THR A 52 -2.75 1.23 11.96
N LEU A 53 -1.64 1.54 12.61
CA LEU A 53 -1.45 2.79 13.36
C LEU A 53 -0.82 3.88 12.49
N SER A 54 0.15 3.50 11.66
CA SER A 54 0.77 4.40 10.68
C SER A 54 1.12 3.61 9.42
N SER A 55 0.80 4.19 8.25
CA SER A 55 1.14 3.61 6.95
C SER A 55 2.33 4.32 6.29
N THR A 56 3.14 5.05 7.06
CA THR A 56 4.28 5.80 6.52
C THR A 56 5.27 4.86 5.83
N ASN A 57 5.56 5.15 4.55
CA ASN A 57 6.55 4.40 3.76
C ASN A 57 6.28 2.88 3.71
N SER A 58 5.01 2.50 3.60
CA SER A 58 4.57 1.11 3.45
C SER A 58 4.81 0.56 2.05
N GLU A 59 5.89 0.98 1.37
CA GLU A 59 6.23 0.45 0.05
C GLU A 59 6.45 -1.05 0.17
N THR A 60 5.57 -1.82 -0.47
CA THR A 60 5.62 -3.28 -0.48
C THR A 60 6.03 -3.77 -1.86
N GLN A 61 6.72 -4.89 -1.90
CA GLN A 61 6.80 -5.69 -3.12
C GLN A 61 5.64 -6.69 -3.04
N ASP A 62 4.72 -6.63 -3.99
CA ASP A 62 3.55 -7.52 -4.10
C ASP A 62 2.57 -7.48 -2.90
N GLY A 63 2.47 -6.37 -2.18
CA GLY A 63 1.58 -6.27 -1.01
C GLY A 63 2.10 -6.96 0.25
N ILE A 64 3.38 -7.40 0.27
CA ILE A 64 3.94 -8.15 1.39
C ILE A 64 5.21 -7.47 1.92
N ILE A 65 5.25 -7.24 3.23
CA ILE A 65 6.46 -6.82 3.95
C ILE A 65 7.02 -8.05 4.67
N ARG A 66 8.31 -8.36 4.47
CA ARG A 66 8.94 -9.53 5.06
C ARG A 66 10.24 -9.17 5.79
N GLY A 67 10.53 -9.86 6.87
CA GLY A 67 11.78 -9.70 7.60
C GLY A 67 11.91 -10.61 8.80
N LEU A 68 13.09 -10.60 9.42
CA LEU A 68 13.36 -11.27 10.68
C LEU A 68 12.67 -10.53 11.83
N LEU A 69 11.95 -11.28 12.65
CA LEU A 69 11.31 -10.73 13.85
C LEU A 69 12.36 -10.52 14.94
N TYR A 70 12.36 -9.34 15.55
CA TYR A 70 13.28 -9.03 16.65
C TYR A 70 12.72 -7.95 17.58
N VAL A 71 13.31 -7.82 18.76
CA VAL A 71 13.06 -6.72 19.70
C VAL A 71 14.18 -5.68 19.55
N PRO A 72 13.88 -4.38 19.37
CA PRO A 72 14.90 -3.34 19.32
C PRO A 72 15.72 -3.29 20.61
N ASP A 73 17.03 -3.15 20.48
CA ASP A 73 17.96 -3.07 21.61
C ASP A 73 17.87 -1.68 22.27
N LEU A 74 17.59 -1.65 23.58
CA LEU A 74 17.67 -0.42 24.36
C LEU A 74 19.07 -0.27 24.97
N SER A 75 19.59 0.96 25.03
CA SER A 75 20.86 1.23 25.71
C SER A 75 20.75 0.92 27.20
N VAL A 76 21.81 0.37 27.81
CA VAL A 76 21.88 0.15 29.27
C VAL A 76 21.73 1.44 30.08
N SER A 77 22.02 2.59 29.46
CA SER A 77 21.80 3.91 30.08
C SER A 77 20.35 4.38 30.04
N ASP A 78 19.49 3.73 29.26
CA ASP A 78 18.08 4.08 29.12
C ASP A 78 17.29 3.57 30.35
N PRO A 79 16.46 4.40 31.01
CA PRO A 79 15.64 3.96 32.15
C PRO A 79 14.68 2.81 31.82
N CYS A 80 14.33 2.61 30.55
CA CYS A 80 13.47 1.54 30.08
C CYS A 80 14.19 0.20 29.87
N TYR A 81 15.54 0.19 29.94
CA TYR A 81 16.34 -1.01 29.75
C TYR A 81 15.98 -2.12 30.75
N GLU A 82 15.80 -1.80 32.03
CA GLU A 82 15.37 -2.80 33.02
C GLU A 82 13.85 -2.96 33.09
N GLN A 83 13.09 -1.88 32.90
CA GLN A 83 11.62 -1.90 33.02
C GLN A 83 10.95 -2.81 31.97
N GLN A 84 11.51 -2.90 30.77
CA GLN A 84 10.96 -3.78 29.74
C GLN A 84 10.81 -5.23 30.20
N TYR A 85 11.72 -5.71 31.06
CA TYR A 85 11.76 -7.11 31.49
C TYR A 85 10.66 -7.49 32.49
N GLU A 86 9.87 -6.52 32.96
CA GLU A 86 8.62 -6.79 33.68
C GLU A 86 7.54 -7.34 32.73
N VAL A 87 7.68 -7.06 31.44
CA VAL A 87 6.67 -7.33 30.41
C VAL A 87 7.16 -8.32 29.36
N ILE A 88 8.45 -8.30 29.03
CA ILE A 88 9.07 -9.18 28.04
C ILE A 88 10.06 -10.16 28.68
N PRO A 89 10.24 -11.37 28.12
CA PRO A 89 11.30 -12.27 28.54
C PRO A 89 12.70 -11.69 28.27
N ARG A 90 13.64 -11.92 29.19
CA ARG A 90 15.06 -11.49 29.02
C ARG A 90 15.77 -12.17 27.85
N ASN A 91 15.33 -13.37 27.47
CA ASN A 91 15.91 -14.13 26.37
C ASN A 91 15.24 -13.81 25.04
N SER A 92 14.78 -12.59 24.78
CA SER A 92 14.16 -12.23 23.50
C SER A 92 15.22 -11.99 22.43
N THR A 93 14.98 -12.42 21.19
CA THR A 93 15.91 -12.16 20.08
C THR A 93 16.06 -10.66 19.85
N THR A 94 17.25 -10.14 20.08
CA THR A 94 17.59 -8.75 19.77
C THR A 94 18.41 -8.64 18.49
N GLN A 95 18.69 -7.42 18.03
CA GLN A 95 19.39 -7.19 16.77
C GLN A 95 20.79 -7.83 16.78
N ALA A 96 21.49 -7.74 17.91
CA ALA A 96 22.82 -8.32 18.09
C ALA A 96 22.84 -9.86 17.99
N GLN A 97 21.69 -10.52 18.14
CA GLN A 97 21.53 -11.97 18.06
C GLN A 97 21.05 -12.45 16.69
N LEU A 98 20.92 -11.55 15.72
CA LEU A 98 20.57 -11.88 14.34
C LEU A 98 21.81 -12.19 13.50
N PRO A 99 21.65 -12.96 12.41
CA PRO A 99 22.74 -13.21 11.48
C PRO A 99 23.32 -11.88 10.92
N PRO A 100 24.66 -11.76 10.75
CA PRO A 100 25.35 -10.51 10.42
C PRO A 100 25.13 -9.97 8.99
N THR A 101 24.19 -10.55 8.25
CA THR A 101 23.87 -10.19 6.86
C THR A 101 22.79 -9.11 6.80
N ASN A 102 22.77 -8.32 5.72
CA ASN A 102 21.75 -7.30 5.46
C ASN A 102 20.37 -7.95 5.16
N TYR A 103 19.68 -8.37 6.20
CA TYR A 103 18.28 -8.80 6.13
C TYR A 103 17.36 -7.65 6.52
N ASN A 104 16.17 -7.64 5.90
CA ASN A 104 15.08 -6.81 6.37
C ASN A 104 14.63 -7.28 7.76
N LEU A 105 14.34 -6.32 8.63
CA LEU A 105 13.90 -6.59 9.99
C LEU A 105 12.46 -6.14 10.22
N ILE A 106 11.76 -6.84 11.11
CA ILE A 106 10.43 -6.47 11.60
C ILE A 106 10.54 -6.37 13.12
N ALA A 107 10.38 -5.16 13.64
CA ALA A 107 10.47 -4.91 15.07
C ALA A 107 9.16 -5.30 15.77
N ILE A 108 9.24 -5.87 16.96
CA ILE A 108 8.11 -6.07 17.88
C ILE A 108 8.45 -5.54 19.27
N ALA A 109 7.55 -4.76 19.86
CA ALA A 109 7.72 -4.26 21.22
C ALA A 109 6.38 -4.09 21.96
N PRO A 110 6.38 -4.16 23.30
CA PRO A 110 5.20 -3.84 24.10
C PRO A 110 4.94 -2.33 24.17
N TRP A 111 3.67 -1.96 24.09
CA TRP A 111 3.16 -0.61 24.35
C TRP A 111 2.64 -0.54 25.78
N PHE A 112 3.55 -0.31 26.73
CA PHE A 112 3.23 -0.29 28.17
C PHE A 112 3.49 1.06 28.84
N ASN A 113 4.43 1.83 28.31
CA ASN A 113 4.80 3.14 28.83
C ASN A 113 5.16 4.06 27.65
N ALA A 114 4.71 5.32 27.69
CA ALA A 114 4.96 6.28 26.63
C ALA A 114 6.47 6.51 26.39
N THR A 115 7.23 6.77 27.47
CA THR A 115 8.68 6.97 27.43
C THR A 115 9.39 5.77 26.84
N CYS A 116 9.04 4.56 27.26
CA CYS A 116 9.71 3.35 26.76
C CYS A 116 9.35 3.03 25.31
N THR A 117 8.11 3.32 24.91
CA THR A 117 7.70 3.19 23.51
C THR A 117 8.48 4.14 22.61
N LEU A 118 8.71 5.39 23.06
CA LEU A 118 9.58 6.33 22.36
C LEU A 118 11.02 5.81 22.24
N SER A 119 11.61 5.27 23.32
CA SER A 119 12.94 4.67 23.28
C SER A 119 13.05 3.52 22.27
N TYR A 120 12.03 2.65 22.19
CA TYR A 120 12.00 1.59 21.18
C TYR A 120 11.93 2.12 19.74
N LEU A 121 11.11 3.14 19.52
CA LEU A 121 11.01 3.79 18.21
C LEU A 121 12.33 4.48 17.82
N GLU A 122 13.01 5.10 18.77
CA GLU A 122 14.32 5.73 18.55
C GLU A 122 15.39 4.70 18.20
N SER A 123 15.45 3.59 18.94
CA SER A 123 16.35 2.47 18.63
C SER A 123 16.08 1.89 17.24
N ALA A 124 14.81 1.58 16.94
CA ALA A 124 14.44 0.97 15.67
C ALA A 124 14.67 1.88 14.43
N ARG A 125 14.78 3.21 14.61
CA ARG A 125 15.14 4.13 13.51
C ARG A 125 16.59 3.96 13.03
N LEU A 126 17.47 3.39 13.85
CA LEU A 126 18.86 3.12 13.49
C LEU A 126 19.02 1.83 12.70
N ASP A 127 17.98 0.99 12.71
CA ASP A 127 17.99 -0.36 12.15
C ASP A 127 17.34 -0.41 10.75
N PRO A 128 17.69 -1.39 9.90
CA PRO A 128 17.08 -1.59 8.60
C PRO A 128 15.69 -2.24 8.71
N ILE A 129 14.79 -1.63 9.49
CA ILE A 129 13.44 -2.17 9.69
C ILE A 129 12.51 -1.82 8.54
N ARG A 130 11.60 -2.74 8.23
CA ARG A 130 10.56 -2.57 7.21
C ARG A 130 9.18 -2.38 7.80
N ALA A 131 8.96 -2.74 9.05
CA ALA A 131 7.72 -2.55 9.78
C ALA A 131 7.96 -2.64 11.29
N PHE A 132 7.05 -2.05 12.05
CA PHE A 132 7.03 -2.14 13.50
C PHE A 132 5.68 -2.68 13.97
N ILE A 133 5.68 -3.68 14.84
CA ILE A 133 4.49 -4.26 15.47
C ILE A 133 4.48 -3.91 16.96
N PHE A 134 3.42 -3.24 17.40
CA PHE A 134 3.14 -3.03 18.81
C PHE A 134 2.04 -3.93 19.31
N TYR A 135 2.09 -4.24 20.59
CA TYR A 135 1.00 -4.89 21.31
C TYR A 135 0.91 -4.32 22.70
N ARG A 136 -0.29 -4.25 23.27
CA ARG A 136 -0.41 -3.91 24.69
C ARG A 136 -0.22 -5.18 25.52
N PRO A 137 0.47 -5.13 26.67
CA PRO A 137 0.66 -6.29 27.52
C PRO A 137 -0.58 -6.61 28.35
N ASN A 138 -1.68 -6.92 27.68
CA ASN A 138 -2.92 -7.37 28.27
C ASN A 138 -3.33 -8.71 27.64
N ASN A 139 -4.22 -9.44 28.30
CA ASN A 139 -4.73 -10.70 27.76
C ASN A 139 -5.94 -10.49 26.82
N SER A 140 -5.97 -9.36 26.09
CA SER A 140 -7.08 -9.03 25.19
C SER A 140 -6.89 -9.71 23.85
N THR A 141 -7.94 -10.39 23.39
CA THR A 141 -8.05 -10.97 22.04
C THR A 141 -8.79 -10.06 21.07
N ARG A 142 -9.35 -8.94 21.56
CA ARG A 142 -10.08 -7.97 20.74
C ARG A 142 -9.12 -7.20 19.84
N GLU A 143 -9.64 -6.76 18.70
CA GLU A 143 -8.95 -5.80 17.83
C GLU A 143 -8.44 -4.60 18.63
N PRO A 144 -7.16 -4.22 18.47
CA PRO A 144 -6.62 -3.01 19.07
C PRO A 144 -7.43 -1.78 18.65
N GLN A 145 -7.41 -0.73 19.49
CA GLN A 145 -8.11 0.50 19.11
C GLN A 145 -7.45 1.14 17.88
N GLY A 146 -8.24 1.85 17.07
CA GLY A 146 -7.77 2.58 15.89
C GLY A 146 -6.67 3.60 16.20
N ALA A 147 -5.95 4.04 15.16
CA ALA A 147 -4.82 4.95 15.26
C ALA A 147 -5.12 6.24 16.05
N ASP A 148 -6.33 6.79 15.94
CA ASP A 148 -6.72 8.05 16.58
C ASP A 148 -7.16 7.90 18.04
N SER A 149 -7.04 6.70 18.61
CA SER A 149 -7.37 6.45 19.99
C SER A 149 -6.31 7.06 20.94
N PRO A 150 -6.72 7.72 22.04
CA PRO A 150 -5.79 8.32 23.01
C PRO A 150 -4.89 7.29 23.72
N ILE A 151 -5.19 6.00 23.58
CA ILE A 151 -4.36 4.93 24.13
C ILE A 151 -3.01 4.79 23.40
N TRP A 152 -2.88 5.35 22.20
CA TRP A 152 -1.64 5.41 21.42
C TRP A 152 -0.94 6.77 21.54
N ASP A 153 -1.38 7.62 22.47
CA ASP A 153 -0.70 8.87 22.74
C ASP A 153 0.62 8.61 23.47
N LEU A 154 1.67 9.29 23.01
CA LEU A 154 3.02 9.24 23.57
C LEU A 154 3.42 10.58 24.20
N ASP A 155 2.47 11.52 24.37
CA ASP A 155 2.70 12.89 24.83
C ASP A 155 3.73 13.64 23.97
N ASP A 156 3.91 13.22 22.72
CA ASP A 156 4.90 13.75 21.78
C ASP A 156 4.27 14.59 20.65
N ASN A 157 2.97 14.88 20.75
CA ASN A 157 2.15 15.52 19.72
C ASN A 157 2.09 14.72 18.41
N ASP A 158 1.92 13.40 18.49
CA ASP A 158 1.83 12.46 17.36
C ASP A 158 3.06 12.46 16.43
N ARG A 159 4.20 12.97 16.91
CA ARG A 159 5.44 13.05 16.13
C ARG A 159 5.94 11.66 15.73
N TRP A 160 5.73 10.66 16.57
CA TRP A 160 6.05 9.26 16.27
C TRP A 160 5.40 8.74 14.98
N ARG A 161 4.22 9.25 14.57
CA ARG A 161 3.57 8.78 13.34
C ARG A 161 4.31 9.24 12.07
N THR A 162 4.93 10.42 12.14
CA THR A 162 5.53 11.12 10.98
C THR A 162 7.05 11.03 10.93
N GLN A 163 7.71 10.85 12.07
CA GLN A 163 9.18 10.77 12.15
C GLN A 163 9.72 9.40 11.74
N ASN A 164 8.92 8.36 11.93
CA ASN A 164 9.32 7.00 11.61
C ASN A 164 9.14 6.73 10.11
N ARG A 165 10.16 6.16 9.47
CA ARG A 165 10.19 5.89 8.02
C ARG A 165 9.66 4.50 7.66
N PHE A 166 8.83 3.93 8.51
CA PHE A 166 8.31 2.57 8.42
C PHE A 166 6.86 2.53 8.92
N PRO A 167 6.03 1.62 8.40
CA PRO A 167 4.67 1.44 8.86
C PRO A 167 4.66 0.83 10.27
N ILE A 168 3.64 1.21 11.04
CA ILE A 168 3.43 0.79 12.41
C ILE A 168 2.07 0.12 12.50
N PHE A 169 2.07 -1.09 13.04
CA PHE A 169 0.89 -1.92 13.21
C PHE A 169 0.67 -2.28 14.68
N ALA A 170 -0.56 -2.58 15.04
CA ALA A 170 -0.92 -3.09 16.35
C ALA A 170 -1.60 -4.45 16.23
N VAL A 171 -1.24 -5.35 17.15
CA VAL A 171 -1.86 -6.67 17.31
C VAL A 171 -2.55 -6.80 18.66
N PRO A 172 -3.51 -7.73 18.81
CA PRO A 172 -4.11 -8.03 20.11
C PRO A 172 -3.04 -8.41 21.13
N GLY A 173 -3.24 -8.05 22.39
CA GLY A 173 -2.25 -8.28 23.44
C GLY A 173 -1.92 -9.76 23.63
N SER A 174 -2.91 -10.64 23.52
CA SER A 174 -2.70 -12.09 23.58
C SER A 174 -1.78 -12.59 22.46
N GLU A 175 -1.95 -12.08 21.23
CA GLU A 175 -1.12 -12.45 20.09
C GLU A 175 0.29 -11.88 20.22
N GLY A 176 0.43 -10.62 20.64
CA GLY A 176 1.74 -10.02 20.87
C GLY A 176 2.55 -10.73 21.95
N ILE A 177 1.90 -11.12 23.06
CA ILE A 177 2.53 -11.93 24.13
C ILE A 177 2.95 -13.30 23.59
N LYS A 178 2.11 -13.95 22.77
CA LYS A 178 2.44 -15.23 22.13
C LYS A 178 3.64 -15.09 21.19
N MET A 179 3.66 -14.09 20.32
CA MET A 179 4.78 -13.79 19.42
C MET A 179 6.06 -13.55 20.21
N MET A 180 6.00 -12.72 21.26
CA MET A 180 7.15 -12.41 22.12
C MET A 180 7.68 -13.66 22.84
N ARG A 181 6.78 -14.52 23.35
CA ARG A 181 7.16 -15.79 23.97
C ARG A 181 7.88 -16.70 22.98
N GLN A 182 7.35 -16.84 21.76
CA GLN A 182 7.98 -17.68 20.73
C GLN A 182 9.33 -17.10 20.31
N LEU A 183 9.43 -15.78 20.16
CA LEU A 183 10.68 -15.10 19.90
C LEU A 183 11.73 -15.43 20.96
N SER A 184 11.32 -15.52 22.24
CA SER A 184 12.25 -15.87 23.32
C SER A 184 12.70 -17.33 23.33
N LEU A 185 11.93 -18.24 22.74
CA LEU A 185 12.30 -19.66 22.61
C LEU A 185 13.27 -19.89 21.46
N TYR A 186 13.15 -19.09 20.39
CA TYR A 186 13.99 -19.18 19.19
C TYR A 186 15.19 -18.21 19.19
N SER A 187 15.48 -17.54 20.30
CA SER A 187 16.64 -16.65 20.44
C SER A 187 17.95 -17.38 20.74
N GLY A 188 17.84 -18.55 21.38
CA GLY A 188 18.98 -19.32 21.86
C GLY A 188 19.76 -20.06 20.75
N ASN A 189 20.67 -20.92 21.20
CA ASN A 189 21.46 -21.81 20.34
C ASN A 189 20.59 -22.98 19.85
N MET A 190 21.06 -23.69 18.82
CA MET A 190 20.35 -24.84 18.22
C MET A 190 19.89 -25.90 19.25
N SER A 191 20.67 -26.13 20.30
CA SER A 191 20.35 -27.10 21.35
C SER A 191 19.23 -26.65 22.29
N THR A 192 18.91 -25.35 22.31
CA THR A 192 17.90 -24.78 23.22
C THR A 192 16.59 -24.43 22.52
N VAL A 193 16.58 -24.41 21.18
CA VAL A 193 15.35 -24.08 20.44
C VAL A 193 14.37 -25.26 20.49
N PRO A 194 13.05 -24.99 20.45
CA PRO A 194 12.05 -26.04 20.35
C PRO A 194 12.31 -26.94 19.13
N TYR A 195 12.25 -28.25 19.35
CA TYR A 195 12.55 -29.29 18.34
C TYR A 195 13.99 -29.26 17.80
N GLY A 196 14.93 -28.73 18.60
CA GLY A 196 16.34 -28.64 18.22
C GLY A 196 16.97 -29.99 17.87
N ASP A 197 16.57 -31.08 18.54
CA ASP A 197 17.08 -32.44 18.28
C ASP A 197 16.57 -32.97 16.93
N GLU A 198 15.29 -32.78 16.62
CA GLU A 198 14.71 -33.17 15.33
C GLU A 198 15.29 -32.33 14.18
N ILE A 199 15.46 -31.02 14.40
CA ILE A 199 16.11 -30.13 13.42
C ILE A 199 17.55 -30.58 13.18
N GLN A 200 18.29 -30.94 14.24
CA GLN A 200 19.64 -31.49 14.12
C GLN A 200 19.66 -32.78 13.32
N GLN A 201 18.75 -33.71 13.58
CA GLN A 201 18.70 -34.99 12.88
C GLN A 201 18.35 -34.83 11.38
N ILE A 202 17.49 -33.88 11.03
CA ILE A 202 17.00 -33.69 9.66
C ILE A 202 17.96 -32.85 8.82
N TYR A 203 18.53 -31.79 9.41
CA TYR A 203 19.29 -30.78 8.66
C TYR A 203 20.80 -30.79 8.94
N ASP A 204 21.24 -31.49 9.98
CA ASP A 204 22.64 -31.52 10.45
C ASP A 204 23.30 -30.13 10.45
N PRO A 205 22.66 -29.13 11.11
CA PRO A 205 23.17 -27.76 11.14
C PRO A 205 24.41 -27.66 12.03
N HIS A 206 25.27 -26.68 11.75
CA HIS A 206 26.40 -26.38 12.63
C HIS A 206 25.92 -25.73 13.93
N GLU A 207 26.67 -25.87 15.04
CA GLU A 207 26.35 -25.22 16.33
C GLU A 207 26.22 -23.69 16.28
N ASN A 208 26.78 -23.06 15.23
CA ASN A 208 26.78 -21.62 15.02
C ASN A 208 25.62 -21.19 14.10
N ASP A 209 24.84 -22.13 13.58
CA ASP A 209 23.68 -21.86 12.74
C ASP A 209 22.56 -21.21 13.56
N PHE A 210 21.84 -20.30 12.90
CA PHE A 210 20.78 -19.54 13.54
C PHE A 210 19.42 -20.11 13.15
N VAL A 211 18.56 -20.34 14.14
CA VAL A 211 17.14 -20.62 13.92
C VAL A 211 16.37 -19.37 14.36
N ARG A 212 15.70 -18.68 13.43
CA ARG A 212 15.05 -17.40 13.71
C ARG A 212 13.66 -17.32 13.11
N ILE A 213 12.80 -16.54 13.76
CA ILE A 213 11.44 -16.31 13.29
C ILE A 213 11.47 -15.29 12.14
N TRP A 214 10.90 -15.69 11.02
CA TRP A 214 10.63 -14.87 9.86
C TRP A 214 9.15 -14.48 9.85
N THR A 215 8.89 -13.18 9.70
CA THR A 215 7.55 -12.62 9.69
C THR A 215 7.21 -12.07 8.31
N GLU A 216 5.99 -12.34 7.87
CA GLU A 216 5.40 -11.81 6.65
C GLU A 216 4.14 -11.04 7.02
N LEU A 217 4.05 -9.80 6.58
CA LEU A 217 2.92 -8.90 6.79
C LEU A 217 2.26 -8.66 5.45
N THR A 218 1.04 -9.14 5.28
CA THR A 218 0.24 -8.88 4.08
C THR A 218 -0.52 -7.59 4.28
N VAL A 219 -0.23 -6.59 3.46
CA VAL A 219 -0.88 -5.28 3.47
C VAL A 219 -1.81 -5.21 2.27
N LYS A 220 -3.10 -4.97 2.53
CA LYS A 220 -4.06 -4.65 1.49
C LYS A 220 -3.91 -3.18 1.14
N ASP A 221 -3.42 -2.90 -0.05
CA ASP A 221 -3.62 -1.60 -0.66
C ASP A 221 -5.05 -1.50 -1.17
N HIS A 222 -5.74 -0.42 -0.81
CA HIS A 222 -7.00 -0.06 -1.44
C HIS A 222 -6.72 0.21 -2.91
N ASP A 223 -7.12 -0.72 -3.78
CA ASP A 223 -7.25 -0.59 -5.22
C ASP A 223 -6.24 0.38 -5.84
N SER A 224 -4.97 -0.02 -5.92
CA SER A 224 -4.11 0.49 -6.98
C SER A 224 -4.64 -0.09 -8.29
N VAL A 225 -5.80 0.40 -8.75
CA VAL A 225 -6.26 0.20 -10.11
C VAL A 225 -5.07 0.62 -10.96
N PRO A 226 -4.40 -0.32 -11.67
CA PRO A 226 -3.13 0.00 -12.31
C PRO A 226 -3.32 1.26 -13.15
N ALA A 227 -2.39 2.22 -13.08
CA ALA A 227 -2.48 3.49 -13.81
C ALA A 227 -2.79 3.28 -15.32
N MET A 228 -2.54 2.08 -15.83
CA MET A 228 -2.97 1.55 -17.11
C MET A 228 -4.46 1.76 -17.43
N TRP A 229 -5.40 1.66 -16.46
CA TRP A 229 -6.82 1.92 -16.71
C TRP A 229 -7.10 3.38 -17.02
N THR A 230 -6.38 4.31 -16.37
CA THR A 230 -6.45 5.75 -16.69
C THR A 230 -5.99 6.00 -18.13
N TRP A 231 -4.93 5.32 -18.58
CA TRP A 231 -4.49 5.36 -19.98
C TRP A 231 -5.56 4.80 -20.93
N ILE A 232 -6.15 3.64 -20.60
CA ILE A 232 -7.21 3.02 -21.43
C ILE A 232 -8.42 3.94 -21.55
N LEU A 233 -8.92 4.51 -20.45
CA LEU A 233 -10.07 5.42 -20.46
C LEU A 233 -9.77 6.71 -21.24
N THR A 234 -8.55 7.23 -21.13
CA THR A 234 -8.13 8.42 -21.90
C THR A 234 -8.10 8.13 -23.40
N VAL A 235 -7.48 7.02 -23.81
CA VAL A 235 -7.39 6.62 -25.22
C VAL A 235 -8.79 6.33 -25.78
N VAL A 236 -9.62 5.57 -25.06
CA VAL A 236 -11.00 5.29 -25.47
C VAL A 236 -11.81 6.58 -25.57
N GLY A 237 -11.66 7.50 -24.62
CA GLY A 237 -12.33 8.80 -24.65
C GLY A 237 -11.97 9.62 -25.90
N VAL A 238 -10.69 9.69 -26.26
CA VAL A 238 -10.22 10.38 -27.47
C VAL A 238 -10.74 9.69 -28.74
N VAL A 239 -10.69 8.36 -28.80
CA VAL A 239 -11.19 7.59 -29.95
C VAL A 239 -12.70 7.80 -30.14
N LEU A 240 -13.48 7.75 -29.07
CA LEU A 240 -14.92 8.03 -29.12
C LEU A 240 -15.19 9.48 -29.54
N PHE A 241 -14.42 10.45 -29.06
CA PHE A 241 -14.55 11.85 -29.46
C PHE A 241 -14.29 12.07 -30.95
N ILE A 242 -13.42 11.29 -31.58
CA ILE A 242 -13.13 11.36 -33.03
C ILE A 242 -14.20 10.65 -33.86
N ILE A 243 -14.72 9.50 -33.38
CA ILE A 243 -15.64 8.66 -34.15
C ILE A 243 -17.11 9.08 -33.99
N LEU A 244 -17.52 9.60 -32.83
CA LEU A 244 -18.89 10.06 -32.60
C LEU A 244 -19.35 11.21 -33.52
N PRO A 245 -18.52 12.25 -33.81
CA PRO A 245 -18.96 13.33 -34.71
C PRO A 245 -19.08 12.90 -36.17
N THR A 246 -18.41 11.83 -36.62
CA THR A 246 -18.58 11.34 -38.00
C THR A 246 -19.91 10.61 -38.21
N ARG A 247 -20.51 10.05 -37.16
CA ARG A 247 -21.82 9.38 -37.25
C ARG A 247 -23.01 10.35 -37.23
N ASN A 248 -22.88 11.51 -36.55
CA ASN A 248 -23.94 12.53 -36.53
C ASN A 248 -23.75 13.65 -37.56
N GLY A 249 -22.59 13.75 -38.23
CA GLY A 249 -22.35 14.69 -39.33
C GLY A 249 -22.98 14.29 -40.67
N GLY A 250 -23.37 13.02 -40.85
CA GLY A 250 -23.99 12.51 -42.08
C GLY A 250 -25.49 12.84 -42.24
N HIS A 251 -26.19 13.30 -41.20
CA HIS A 251 -27.62 13.63 -41.27
C HIS A 251 -27.92 15.14 -41.29
N ALA A 252 -26.90 16.00 -41.18
CA ALA A 252 -27.09 17.44 -41.18
C ALA A 252 -26.83 18.10 -42.56
N LEU A 253 -26.12 17.42 -43.48
CA LEU A 253 -25.75 18.02 -44.77
C LEU A 253 -26.75 17.76 -45.91
N ASP A 254 -27.59 16.72 -45.81
CA ASP A 254 -28.63 16.49 -46.83
C ASP A 254 -29.86 17.40 -46.67
N ASN A 255 -30.14 17.88 -45.45
CA ASN A 255 -31.32 18.70 -45.16
C ASN A 255 -31.17 20.19 -45.54
N ALA A 256 -29.95 20.65 -45.83
CA ALA A 256 -29.70 22.03 -46.24
C ALA A 256 -29.85 22.24 -47.76
N ALA A 257 -29.61 21.20 -48.57
CA ALA A 257 -29.73 21.27 -50.01
C ALA A 257 -31.19 21.20 -50.48
N THR A 258 -32.03 20.35 -49.88
CA THR A 258 -33.45 20.21 -50.26
C THR A 258 -34.29 21.43 -49.85
N LYS A 259 -33.95 22.12 -48.76
CA LYS A 259 -34.67 23.33 -48.32
C LYS A 259 -34.50 24.53 -49.26
N LYS A 260 -33.38 24.64 -49.99
CA LYS A 260 -33.17 25.77 -50.92
C LYS A 260 -34.01 25.67 -52.19
N TYR A 261 -34.36 24.47 -52.64
CA TYR A 261 -35.19 24.29 -53.83
C TYR A 261 -36.70 24.36 -53.54
N ALA A 262 -37.14 23.97 -52.34
CA ALA A 262 -38.56 24.03 -51.96
C ALA A 262 -39.07 25.46 -51.64
N ILE A 263 -38.20 26.34 -51.11
CA ILE A 263 -38.59 27.72 -50.75
C ILE A 263 -38.76 28.62 -52.00
N SER A 264 -38.10 28.30 -53.11
CA SER A 264 -38.19 29.09 -54.35
C SER A 264 -39.55 28.92 -55.05
N THR A 265 -40.12 27.72 -55.03
CA THR A 265 -41.42 27.43 -55.65
C THR A 265 -42.61 27.96 -54.85
N GLU A 266 -42.48 28.12 -53.54
CA GLU A 266 -43.57 28.63 -52.68
C GLU A 266 -43.66 30.17 -52.65
N TYR A 267 -42.57 30.88 -52.98
CA TYR A 267 -42.56 32.33 -53.12
C TYR A 267 -43.11 32.83 -54.47
N ALA A 268 -42.99 32.02 -55.53
CA ALA A 268 -43.51 32.36 -56.85
C ALA A 268 -45.05 32.28 -56.93
N ASP A 269 -45.68 31.38 -56.16
CA ASP A 269 -47.13 31.17 -56.19
C ASP A 269 -47.91 32.21 -55.35
N ARG A 270 -47.28 32.78 -54.30
CA ARG A 270 -47.89 33.90 -53.53
C ARG A 270 -47.84 35.24 -54.25
N SER A 271 -46.89 35.45 -55.16
CA SER A 271 -46.79 36.69 -55.94
C SER A 271 -47.83 36.79 -57.07
N ALA A 272 -48.47 35.68 -57.45
CA ALA A 272 -49.47 35.64 -58.52
C ALA A 272 -50.91 35.93 -58.03
N ASN A 273 -51.16 35.92 -56.72
CA ASN A 273 -52.50 36.01 -56.15
C ASN A 273 -52.82 37.36 -55.47
N ASP A 274 -51.90 38.33 -55.52
CA ASP A 274 -52.08 39.69 -54.97
C ASP A 274 -52.26 40.77 -56.06
N ILE A 275 -52.50 40.35 -57.30
CA ILE A 275 -52.95 41.25 -58.38
C ILE A 275 -54.47 41.40 -58.25
N ARG A 276 -54.91 42.24 -57.30
CA ARG A 276 -56.21 42.91 -57.40
C ARG A 276 -56.01 44.40 -57.58
N ILE A 277 -56.39 44.81 -58.79
CA ILE A 277 -56.39 46.14 -59.35
C ILE A 277 -57.27 47.05 -58.50
N ASP A 278 -56.66 48.03 -57.83
CA ASP A 278 -57.33 49.27 -57.45
C ASP A 278 -56.86 50.41 -58.35
N ARG A 279 -57.86 51.10 -58.89
CA ARG A 279 -57.82 52.06 -59.97
C ARG A 279 -57.55 53.46 -59.42
N VAL A 280 -56.46 54.06 -59.91
CA VAL A 280 -56.27 55.47 -60.34
C VAL A 280 -56.61 56.58 -59.35
N GLU A 281 -55.60 57.40 -59.03
CA GLU A 281 -55.67 58.84 -59.32
C GLU A 281 -54.28 59.37 -59.69
N ILE A 282 -54.20 60.04 -60.83
CA ILE A 282 -52.99 60.60 -61.45
C ILE A 282 -52.91 62.05 -61.04
N ASP A 283 -51.79 62.48 -60.46
CA ASP A 283 -51.38 63.88 -60.51
C ASP A 283 -50.03 64.03 -61.22
N ARG A 284 -50.03 65.00 -62.13
CA ARG A 284 -49.05 65.28 -63.18
C ARG A 284 -48.24 66.49 -62.78
N VAL A 285 -46.90 66.38 -62.72
CA VAL A 285 -45.94 67.51 -62.83
C VAL A 285 -44.62 66.92 -63.37
N GLU A 286 -44.34 67.01 -64.67
CA GLU A 286 -43.63 68.09 -65.40
C GLU A 286 -42.08 67.99 -65.37
N ILE A 287 -41.60 67.30 -66.42
CA ILE A 287 -40.42 67.46 -67.29
C ILE A 287 -39.33 68.50 -66.93
N GLU A 288 -38.07 68.02 -66.89
CA GLU A 288 -36.88 68.56 -67.58
C GLU A 288 -35.75 67.53 -67.35
N GLY A 289 -34.93 67.05 -68.28
CA GLY A 289 -34.61 67.42 -69.66
C GLY A 289 -33.11 67.13 -69.84
N SER A 290 -32.74 66.42 -70.93
CA SER A 290 -31.39 66.43 -71.55
C SER A 290 -30.25 65.74 -70.74
N LYS A 291 -29.36 64.90 -71.27
CA LYS A 291 -28.86 64.76 -72.63
C LYS A 291 -28.19 63.38 -72.79
N ILE A 292 -28.42 62.77 -73.94
CA ILE A 292 -27.80 61.53 -74.44
C ILE A 292 -26.59 61.90 -75.31
N GLU A 293 -25.66 60.97 -75.41
CA GLU A 293 -24.66 60.66 -76.47
C GLU A 293 -23.22 60.66 -75.95
N ARG A 294 -22.52 59.52 -75.84
CA ARG A 294 -22.05 58.58 -76.90
C ARG A 294 -21.29 59.29 -78.02
N GLN A 295 -19.97 59.16 -78.00
CA GLN A 295 -19.24 58.22 -78.86
C GLN A 295 -17.88 57.91 -78.24
#